data_AF-A0A3A4K1Q3-F1
#
_entry.id   AF-A0A3A4K1Q3-F1
#
_cell.length_a   1.000
_cell.length_b   1.000
_cell.length_c   1.000
_cell.angle_alpha   90.00
_cell.angle_beta   90.00
_cell.angle_gamma   90.00
#
_symmetry.space_group_name_H-M   'P 1'
#
loop_
_entity.id
_entity.type
_entity.pdbx_description
1 polymer ?
#
loop_
_entity_poly.entity_id
_entity_poly.type
_entity_poly.pdbx_seq_one_letter_code
_entity_poly.pdbx_strand_id
1 'polypeptide(L)'
;MNKEELEKRKIAYFTMEVGLDPKMPTYSGGLGILAGDTLKSCADLGVPLIAVSLLNEKGYFAQKLDEEGNQAETPVEWPKEEFLTLLPEKASVHIESREVKMQVWEYVIKGASGGTVPVYFLDTNLPENNEYDRTLTSFLYGGDQWYRLCQEIILGIGGLRVIEAIGYKNIEKYHMNEGHASLLAMELLERTKRDIETDIYKKYDLESVRNRCIFTTHTPVSAGHDRFPLDFVKRVLRSDLPFKMPDIFIRDNEMNMTLVALNLSKYVNGVAKKHGEVTREMFPGYSIDSITNGIHLLTWVAPAFKKLYNKYIPGWQSDYFSLRYALSIPKEEILQAHREAKKELIDYVNSRTGIDMDYETFTIGFARRAAAYKRADLLLSDINRLAQINDKAGRIQIVYAGKAHPKDGGGKELIKMIFSRIKELSPKIKITYLENYDMIQGKLITSGVDLWLNNPLPPQEASGTSGMKACLNGVPNLSVLDGWWIEGCIENVTGWAIGSTQKHNTDSTQDAHDLYQKLEKIIIPMFYKEKDKWIEIMRHAIALNASFFNTQRMVQEYVLNAYL
;
A
#
# COMPACT_ATOMS: atom_id res chain seq x y z
N MET A 1 24.63 14.08 13.01
CA MET A 1 24.24 12.81 13.67
C MET A 1 25.43 12.20 14.41
N ASN A 2 25.21 11.38 15.44
CA ASN A 2 26.28 10.65 16.13
C ASN A 2 26.87 9.57 15.19
N LYS A 3 28.20 9.51 15.07
CA LYS A 3 28.92 8.53 14.24
C LYS A 3 28.53 7.08 14.57
N GLU A 4 28.32 6.78 15.84
CA GLU A 4 27.94 5.43 16.29
C GLU A 4 26.53 5.03 15.81
N GLU A 5 25.60 5.98 15.66
CA GLU A 5 24.27 5.69 15.11
C GLU A 5 24.31 5.45 13.60
N LEU A 6 25.16 6.18 12.88
CA LEU A 6 25.38 5.98 11.44
C LEU A 6 25.96 4.59 11.16
N GLU A 7 26.96 4.16 11.93
CA GLU A 7 27.64 2.88 11.74
C GLU A 7 26.77 1.67 12.10
N LYS A 8 25.74 1.84 12.93
CA LYS A 8 24.79 0.77 13.27
C LYS A 8 23.81 0.46 12.15
N ARG A 9 23.53 1.38 11.22
CA ARG A 9 22.57 1.17 10.13
C ARG A 9 23.20 0.33 9.02
N LYS A 10 22.58 -0.80 8.72
CA LYS A 10 23.07 -1.79 7.75
C LYS A 10 22.15 -1.97 6.54
N ILE A 11 20.91 -1.49 6.64
CA ILE A 11 19.88 -1.71 5.63
C ILE A 11 19.36 -0.35 5.15
N ALA A 12 19.24 -0.17 3.83
CA ALA A 12 18.59 0.98 3.24
C ALA A 12 17.38 0.55 2.41
N TYR A 13 16.20 1.05 2.77
CA TYR A 13 14.92 0.76 2.14
C TYR A 13 14.49 1.91 1.23
N PHE A 14 14.35 1.65 -0.07
CA PHE A 14 14.03 2.66 -1.08
C PHE A 14 12.60 2.46 -1.56
N THR A 15 11.80 3.53 -1.50
CA THR A 15 10.39 3.50 -1.91
C THR A 15 9.96 4.82 -2.54
N MET A 16 9.14 4.77 -3.59
CA MET A 16 8.59 5.96 -4.25
C MET A 16 7.56 6.69 -3.37
N GLU A 17 6.85 5.96 -2.51
CA GLU A 17 5.85 6.50 -1.59
C GLU A 17 5.96 5.87 -0.19
N VAL A 18 5.54 6.64 0.83
CA VAL A 18 5.52 6.21 2.23
C VAL A 18 4.44 6.96 3.03
N GLY A 19 3.57 6.23 3.73
CA GLY A 19 2.48 6.77 4.55
C GLY A 19 2.85 6.82 6.04
N LEU A 20 3.43 7.93 6.49
CA LEU A 20 3.92 8.08 7.87
C LEU A 20 2.89 8.71 8.80
N ASP A 21 2.40 9.89 8.41
CA ASP A 21 1.42 10.69 9.13
C ASP A 21 0.28 11.09 8.17
N PRO A 22 -0.99 11.11 8.59
CA PRO A 22 -2.10 11.50 7.71
C PRO A 22 -2.00 12.92 7.13
N LYS A 23 -1.24 13.82 7.77
CA LYS A 23 -1.00 15.19 7.29
C LYS A 23 0.20 15.31 6.34
N MET A 24 0.95 14.22 6.15
CA MET A 24 2.05 14.15 5.20
C MET A 24 1.58 13.47 3.91
N PRO A 25 1.45 14.19 2.78
CA PRO A 25 0.89 13.64 1.55
C PRO A 25 1.92 12.86 0.71
N THR A 26 2.83 12.13 1.36
CA THR A 26 3.93 11.38 0.74
C THR A 26 3.53 10.00 0.24
N TYR A 27 2.23 9.74 0.07
CA TYR A 27 1.67 8.47 -0.40
C TYR A 27 0.40 8.68 -1.23
N SER A 28 0.08 7.68 -2.06
CA SER A 28 -1.12 7.63 -2.90
C SER A 28 -2.01 6.43 -2.60
N GLY A 29 -1.41 5.29 -2.21
CA GLY A 29 -2.16 4.04 -2.12
C GLY A 29 -1.56 2.99 -1.18
N GLY A 30 -1.87 1.73 -1.46
CA GLY A 30 -1.54 0.61 -0.59
C GLY A 30 -0.04 0.35 -0.43
N LEU A 31 0.77 0.66 -1.46
CA LEU A 31 2.22 0.48 -1.43
C LEU A 31 2.87 1.42 -0.40
N GLY A 32 2.51 2.70 -0.41
CA GLY A 32 3.03 3.70 0.52
C GLY A 32 2.54 3.46 1.95
N ILE A 33 1.28 3.04 2.13
CA ILE A 33 0.78 2.64 3.44
C ILE A 33 1.53 1.43 4.00
N LEU A 34 1.79 0.42 3.16
CA LEU A 34 2.58 -0.75 3.56
C LEU A 34 4.02 -0.35 3.91
N ALA A 35 4.66 0.51 3.11
CA ALA A 35 6.00 1.02 3.42
C ALA A 35 6.01 1.72 4.79
N GLY A 36 5.03 2.58 5.07
CA GLY A 36 4.89 3.23 6.38
C GLY A 36 4.71 2.24 7.54
N ASP A 37 3.83 1.24 7.38
CA ASP A 37 3.61 0.20 8.38
C ASP A 37 4.85 -0.70 8.59
N THR A 38 5.58 -0.99 7.51
CA THR A 38 6.84 -1.73 7.54
C THR A 38 7.89 -0.98 8.35
N LEU A 39 8.11 0.30 8.04
CA LEU A 39 9.11 1.12 8.70
C LEU A 39 8.78 1.36 10.19
N LYS A 40 7.50 1.52 10.53
CA LYS A 40 7.04 1.57 11.92
C LYS A 40 7.35 0.27 12.67
N SER A 41 7.13 -0.87 12.03
CA SER A 41 7.44 -2.18 12.65
C SER A 41 8.94 -2.45 12.73
N CYS A 42 9.73 -1.98 11.76
CA CYS A 42 11.19 -1.97 11.86
C CYS A 42 11.65 -1.14 13.07
N ALA A 43 11.04 0.02 13.33
CA ALA A 43 11.32 0.83 14.50
C ALA A 43 10.90 0.11 15.80
N ASP A 44 9.72 -0.50 15.84
CA ASP A 44 9.25 -1.32 16.98
C ASP A 44 10.20 -2.48 17.29
N LEU A 45 10.77 -3.11 16.27
CA LEU A 45 11.67 -4.26 16.40
C LEU A 45 13.15 -3.87 16.54
N GLY A 46 13.50 -2.58 16.46
CA GLY A 46 14.89 -2.11 16.51
C GLY A 46 15.74 -2.57 15.32
N VAL A 47 15.12 -2.79 14.16
CA VAL A 47 15.85 -3.17 12.93
C VAL A 47 16.77 -2.01 12.51
N PRO A 48 18.07 -2.26 12.23
CA PRO A 48 19.07 -1.23 11.92
C PRO A 48 18.91 -0.67 10.49
N LEU A 49 17.75 -0.08 10.21
CA LEU A 49 17.31 0.33 8.89
C LEU A 49 17.17 1.85 8.79
N ILE A 50 17.44 2.36 7.60
CA ILE A 50 17.06 3.70 7.14
C ILE A 50 16.15 3.57 5.91
N ALA A 51 15.35 4.59 5.65
CA ALA A 51 14.51 4.66 4.46
C ALA A 51 14.78 5.89 3.61
N VAL A 52 14.55 5.78 2.32
CA VAL A 52 14.75 6.83 1.32
C VAL A 52 13.51 6.91 0.42
N SER A 53 12.98 8.12 0.25
CA SER A 53 11.83 8.41 -0.61
C SER A 53 11.92 9.80 -1.22
N LEU A 54 11.05 10.10 -2.19
CA LEU A 54 10.91 11.46 -2.71
C LEU A 54 9.99 12.29 -1.79
N LEU A 55 10.30 13.57 -1.62
CA LEU A 55 9.46 14.46 -0.80
C LEU A 55 8.02 14.55 -1.31
N ASN A 56 7.82 14.55 -2.63
CA ASN A 56 6.51 14.72 -3.27
C ASN A 56 5.76 15.92 -2.67
N GLU A 57 6.32 17.13 -2.81
CA GLU A 57 5.90 18.35 -2.11
C GLU A 57 4.40 18.66 -2.21
N LYS A 58 3.77 18.35 -3.35
CA LYS A 58 2.34 18.58 -3.64
C LYS A 58 1.48 17.32 -3.48
N GLY A 59 2.11 16.24 -3.02
CA GLY A 59 1.52 14.92 -2.83
C GLY A 59 1.06 14.24 -4.11
N TYR A 60 0.08 13.33 -3.94
CA TYR A 60 -0.64 12.76 -5.07
C TYR A 60 -1.65 13.76 -5.64
N PHE A 61 -2.71 14.09 -4.86
CA PHE A 61 -3.62 15.23 -5.03
C PHE A 61 -4.70 15.23 -3.94
N ALA A 62 -5.34 16.38 -3.74
CA ALA A 62 -6.57 16.53 -2.98
C ALA A 62 -7.81 16.27 -3.87
N GLN A 63 -8.61 15.32 -3.41
CA GLN A 63 -10.00 15.00 -3.79
C GLN A 63 -10.95 16.20 -3.75
N LYS A 64 -11.57 16.63 -4.86
CA LYS A 64 -12.89 17.28 -4.80
C LYS A 64 -13.91 16.55 -5.66
N LEU A 65 -15.14 16.39 -5.16
CA LEU A 65 -16.27 15.78 -5.84
C LEU A 65 -17.45 16.75 -5.84
N ASP A 66 -18.12 16.90 -6.98
CA ASP A 66 -19.41 17.59 -7.05
C ASP A 66 -20.59 16.62 -6.83
N GLU A 67 -21.83 17.14 -6.92
CA GLU A 67 -23.06 16.37 -6.69
C GLU A 67 -23.32 15.26 -7.72
N GLU A 68 -22.61 15.27 -8.85
CA GLU A 68 -22.63 14.26 -9.90
C GLU A 68 -21.48 13.25 -9.77
N GLY A 69 -20.57 13.46 -8.82
CA GLY A 69 -19.39 12.64 -8.63
C GLY A 69 -18.26 12.94 -9.62
N ASN A 70 -18.26 14.12 -10.28
CA ASN A 70 -17.12 14.53 -11.08
C ASN A 70 -15.93 14.83 -10.16
N GLN A 71 -14.82 14.13 -10.40
CA GLN A 71 -13.59 14.34 -9.65
C GLN A 71 -12.76 15.50 -10.24
N ALA A 72 -12.41 16.45 -9.37
CA ALA A 72 -11.40 17.47 -9.60
C ALA A 72 -10.18 17.24 -8.68
N GLU A 73 -8.99 17.47 -9.22
CA GLU A 73 -7.72 17.31 -8.51
C GLU A 73 -7.07 18.66 -8.25
N THR A 74 -6.58 18.86 -7.02
CA THR A 74 -5.76 20.03 -6.65
C THR A 74 -4.49 19.59 -5.93
N PRO A 75 -3.39 20.35 -6.02
CA PRO A 75 -2.20 20.13 -5.18
C PRO A 75 -2.55 20.08 -3.70
N VAL A 76 -1.87 19.23 -2.93
CA VAL A 76 -1.99 19.23 -1.46
C VAL A 76 -1.03 20.29 -0.90
N GLU A 77 -1.57 21.18 -0.06
CA GLU A 77 -0.77 22.12 0.73
C GLU A 77 -0.57 21.57 2.14
N TRP A 78 0.66 21.58 2.63
CA TRP A 78 1.00 21.12 3.96
C TRP A 78 2.30 21.79 4.46
N PRO A 79 2.42 22.06 5.77
CA PRO A 79 3.58 22.74 6.33
C PRO A 79 4.71 21.74 6.58
N LYS A 80 5.44 21.35 5.53
CA LYS A 80 6.47 20.29 5.60
C LYS A 80 7.52 20.53 6.69
N GLU A 81 7.86 21.78 6.97
CA GLU A 81 8.80 22.21 8.01
C GLU A 81 8.32 21.90 9.44
N GLU A 82 7.02 21.69 9.66
CA GLU A 82 6.47 21.27 10.96
C GLU A 82 6.69 19.76 11.21
N PHE A 83 6.88 18.97 10.15
CA PHE A 83 7.04 17.52 10.23
C PHE A 83 8.48 17.06 9.99
N LEU A 84 9.22 17.81 9.18
CA LEU A 84 10.51 17.40 8.64
C LEU A 84 11.63 18.34 9.09
N THR A 85 12.79 17.75 9.36
CA THR A 85 14.02 18.51 9.65
C THR A 85 14.86 18.62 8.39
N LEU A 86 15.17 19.84 7.95
CA LEU A 86 16.10 20.06 6.84
C LEU A 86 17.52 19.72 7.29
N LEU A 87 18.21 18.88 6.52
CA LEU A 87 19.60 18.53 6.75
C LEU A 87 20.54 19.42 5.93
N PRO A 88 21.77 19.70 6.45
CA PRO A 88 22.75 20.50 5.72
C PRO A 88 23.34 19.77 4.50
N GLU A 89 23.27 18.45 4.47
CA GLU A 89 23.81 17.64 3.39
C GLU A 89 23.02 17.83 2.10
N LYS A 90 23.76 17.92 0.99
CA LYS A 90 23.23 17.98 -0.37
C LYS A 90 23.95 16.95 -1.23
N ALA A 91 23.26 16.45 -2.24
CA ALA A 91 23.84 15.60 -3.27
C ALA A 91 23.42 16.09 -4.66
N SER A 92 24.04 15.54 -5.70
CA SER A 92 23.63 15.82 -7.08
C SER A 92 23.63 14.57 -7.95
N VAL A 93 22.74 14.59 -8.94
CA VAL A 93 22.67 13.63 -10.03
C VAL A 93 22.80 14.36 -11.35
N HIS A 94 23.19 13.63 -12.39
CA HIS A 94 23.15 14.17 -13.74
C HIS A 94 21.91 13.65 -14.45
N ILE A 95 21.12 14.56 -15.02
CA ILE A 95 19.97 14.26 -15.87
C ILE A 95 20.25 14.95 -17.20
N GLU A 96 20.42 14.16 -18.26
CA GLU A 96 20.94 14.63 -19.55
C GLU A 96 22.32 15.29 -19.41
N SER A 97 22.44 16.57 -19.79
CA SER A 97 23.64 17.39 -19.61
C SER A 97 23.64 18.23 -18.34
N ARG A 98 22.56 18.16 -17.54
CA ARG A 98 22.30 19.06 -16.41
C ARG A 98 22.67 18.39 -15.10
N GLU A 99 23.32 19.13 -14.22
CA GLU A 99 23.51 18.72 -12.83
C GLU A 99 22.28 19.17 -12.02
N VAL A 100 21.56 18.20 -11.45
CA VAL A 100 20.39 18.43 -10.62
C VAL A 100 20.78 18.22 -9.16
N LYS A 101 20.72 19.28 -8.37
CA LYS A 101 21.01 19.26 -6.94
C LYS A 101 19.78 18.82 -6.16
N MET A 102 20.00 18.21 -5.01
CA MET A 102 18.95 17.81 -4.09
C MET A 102 19.33 18.15 -2.67
N GLN A 103 18.37 18.71 -1.94
CA GLN A 103 18.41 18.84 -0.49
C GLN A 103 17.65 17.67 0.14
N VAL A 104 17.88 17.48 1.44
CA VAL A 104 17.40 16.30 2.15
C VAL A 104 16.63 16.72 3.39
N TRP A 105 15.44 16.16 3.53
CA TRP A 105 14.60 16.31 4.71
C TRP A 105 14.56 15.01 5.50
N GLU A 106 14.60 15.08 6.82
CA GLU A 106 14.56 13.92 7.72
C GLU A 106 13.25 13.86 8.51
N TYR A 107 12.67 12.67 8.56
CA TYR A 107 11.66 12.27 9.54
C TYR A 107 12.16 11.08 10.33
N VAL A 108 12.09 11.11 11.66
CA VAL A 108 12.51 9.98 12.51
C VAL A 108 11.28 9.27 13.08
N ILE A 109 11.02 8.05 12.60
CA ILE A 109 10.01 7.18 13.19
C ILE A 109 10.55 6.69 14.54
N LYS A 110 9.71 6.79 15.58
CA LYS A 110 9.99 6.25 16.92
C LYS A 110 9.07 5.06 17.17
N GLY A 111 9.65 3.87 17.35
CA GLY A 111 8.93 2.65 17.65
C GLY A 111 8.57 2.54 19.13
N ALA A 112 7.64 1.65 19.45
CA ALA A 112 7.14 1.40 20.80
C ALA A 112 8.22 0.88 21.77
N SER A 113 9.26 0.21 21.26
CA SER A 113 10.42 -0.27 22.03
C SER A 113 11.51 0.79 22.25
N GLY A 114 11.34 1.99 21.68
CA GLY A 114 12.37 3.03 21.66
C GLY A 114 13.34 2.95 20.48
N GLY A 115 13.22 1.93 19.62
CA GLY A 115 13.95 1.88 18.35
C GLY A 115 13.55 3.04 17.42
N THR A 116 14.46 3.43 16.53
CA THR A 116 14.23 4.53 15.59
C THR A 116 14.52 4.12 14.16
N VAL A 117 13.78 4.67 13.21
CA VAL A 117 14.06 4.53 11.77
C VAL A 117 14.04 5.92 11.12
N PRO A 118 15.20 6.45 10.72
CA PRO A 118 15.28 7.66 9.91
C PRO A 118 14.71 7.43 8.50
N VAL A 119 13.92 8.37 8.02
CA VAL A 119 13.37 8.43 6.66
C VAL A 119 13.84 9.72 6.02
N TYR A 120 14.56 9.59 4.90
CA TYR A 120 15.11 10.69 4.14
C TYR A 120 14.26 10.98 2.91
N PHE A 121 13.81 12.23 2.80
CA PHE A 121 13.02 12.73 1.68
C PHE A 121 13.87 13.63 0.79
N LEU A 122 13.94 13.26 -0.48
CA LEU A 122 14.72 13.96 -1.49
C LEU A 122 13.89 15.08 -2.11
N ASP A 123 14.47 16.27 -2.16
CA ASP A 123 13.82 17.47 -2.66
C ASP A 123 14.72 18.22 -3.66
N THR A 124 14.20 18.40 -4.87
CA THR A 124 14.88 19.12 -5.96
C THR A 124 14.43 20.57 -6.11
N ASN A 125 13.49 21.05 -5.28
CA ASN A 125 12.98 22.42 -5.32
C ASN A 125 14.00 23.41 -4.71
N LEU A 126 15.11 23.58 -5.42
CA LEU A 126 16.24 24.43 -5.10
C LEU A 126 16.37 25.54 -6.14
N PRO A 127 16.63 26.80 -5.76
CA PRO A 127 16.84 27.89 -6.72
C PRO A 127 18.07 27.67 -7.62
N GLU A 128 19.02 26.83 -7.20
CA GLU A 128 20.18 26.44 -8.01
C GLU A 128 19.82 25.54 -9.20
N ASN A 129 18.67 24.87 -9.16
CA ASN A 129 18.17 24.03 -10.24
C ASN A 129 17.33 24.85 -11.22
N ASN A 130 17.26 24.40 -12.47
CA ASN A 130 16.36 25.03 -13.45
C ASN A 130 14.88 24.82 -13.08
N GLU A 131 13.98 25.60 -13.68
CA GLU A 131 12.55 25.58 -13.33
C GLU A 131 11.92 24.19 -13.45
N TYR A 132 12.28 23.42 -14.47
CA TYR A 132 11.75 22.07 -14.67
C TYR A 132 12.26 21.09 -13.61
N ASP A 133 13.56 21.10 -13.29
CA ASP A 133 14.19 20.20 -12.32
C ASP A 133 13.64 20.37 -10.91
N ARG A 134 13.28 21.62 -10.56
CA ARG A 134 12.61 21.93 -9.31
C ARG A 134 11.28 21.20 -9.15
N THR A 135 10.63 20.83 -10.26
CA THR A 135 9.35 20.14 -10.24
C THR A 135 9.47 18.62 -10.10
N LEU A 136 10.65 18.03 -10.27
CA LEU A 136 10.84 16.57 -10.30
C LEU A 136 10.44 15.86 -9.00
N THR A 137 10.36 16.59 -7.89
CA THR A 137 9.92 16.10 -6.58
C THR A 137 8.61 16.75 -6.12
N SER A 138 7.85 17.37 -7.04
CA SER A 138 6.57 18.01 -6.72
C SER A 138 5.43 17.01 -6.60
N PHE A 139 5.20 16.12 -7.57
CA PHE A 139 4.01 15.26 -7.61
C PHE A 139 4.38 13.79 -7.56
N LEU A 140 3.69 13.05 -6.70
CA LEU A 140 3.77 11.59 -6.66
C LEU A 140 3.05 11.01 -7.89
N TYR A 141 3.75 10.19 -8.68
CA TYR A 141 3.24 9.62 -9.94
C TYR A 141 2.74 10.67 -10.95
N GLY A 142 3.33 11.87 -10.92
CA GLY A 142 2.98 12.96 -11.82
C GLY A 142 3.62 12.84 -13.21
N GLY A 143 3.36 13.86 -14.04
CA GLY A 143 4.05 14.07 -15.30
C GLY A 143 3.79 13.00 -16.36
N ASP A 144 4.78 12.79 -17.23
CA ASP A 144 4.81 11.78 -18.29
C ASP A 144 5.92 10.75 -18.02
N GLN A 145 6.18 9.84 -18.96
CA GLN A 145 7.24 8.85 -18.82
C GLN A 145 8.64 9.48 -18.65
N TRP A 146 8.87 10.68 -19.21
CA TRP A 146 10.13 11.39 -19.06
C TRP A 146 10.32 11.88 -17.62
N TYR A 147 9.29 12.54 -17.08
CA TYR A 147 9.25 12.97 -15.69
C TYR A 147 9.43 11.78 -14.74
N ARG A 148 8.75 10.66 -15.00
CA ARG A 148 8.87 9.42 -14.22
C ARG A 148 10.29 8.85 -14.23
N LEU A 149 10.94 8.77 -15.38
CA LEU A 149 12.34 8.31 -15.45
C LEU A 149 13.28 9.25 -14.66
N CYS A 150 13.06 10.56 -14.72
CA CYS A 150 13.82 11.52 -13.92
C CYS A 150 13.59 11.32 -12.40
N GLN A 151 12.36 11.02 -11.98
CA GLN A 151 12.05 10.67 -10.58
C GLN A 151 12.79 9.41 -10.12
N GLU A 152 12.85 8.38 -10.95
CA GLU A 152 13.55 7.14 -10.62
C GLU A 152 15.07 7.33 -10.54
N ILE A 153 15.65 8.24 -11.34
CA ILE A 153 17.06 8.64 -11.21
C ILE A 153 17.30 9.32 -9.86
N ILE A 154 16.44 10.27 -9.49
CA ILE A 154 16.51 10.98 -8.21
C ILE A 154 16.38 9.98 -7.06
N LEU A 155 15.41 9.06 -7.10
CA LEU A 155 15.19 8.07 -6.04
C LEU A 155 16.34 7.06 -5.95
N GLY A 156 16.69 6.40 -7.05
CA GLY A 156 17.66 5.31 -7.06
C GLY A 156 19.10 5.81 -6.95
N ILE A 157 19.54 6.61 -7.92
CA ILE A 157 20.91 7.13 -7.99
C ILE A 157 21.11 8.24 -6.96
N GLY A 158 20.20 9.21 -6.92
CA GLY A 158 20.27 10.34 -5.99
C GLY A 158 20.15 9.89 -4.55
N GLY A 159 19.25 8.95 -4.27
CA GLY A 159 19.09 8.38 -2.92
C GLY A 159 20.35 7.72 -2.40
N LEU A 160 21.07 6.95 -3.23
CA LEU A 160 22.37 6.38 -2.81
C LEU A 160 23.39 7.47 -2.48
N ARG A 161 23.50 8.49 -3.32
CA ARG A 161 24.46 9.59 -3.11
C ARG A 161 24.11 10.43 -1.88
N VAL A 162 22.82 10.62 -1.59
CA VAL A 162 22.32 11.32 -0.41
C VAL A 162 22.72 10.59 0.87
N ILE A 163 22.47 9.28 0.96
CA ILE A 163 22.80 8.55 2.19
C ILE A 163 24.32 8.50 2.43
N GLU A 164 25.13 8.49 1.37
CA GLU A 164 26.58 8.60 1.48
C GLU A 164 27.03 10.00 1.92
N ALA A 165 26.39 11.05 1.42
CA ALA A 165 26.64 12.43 1.84
C ALA A 165 26.32 12.64 3.33
N ILE A 166 25.25 12.01 3.84
CA ILE A 166 24.90 11.96 5.27
C ILE A 166 25.97 11.20 6.09
N GLY A 167 26.74 10.33 5.45
CA GLY A 167 27.84 9.59 6.06
C GLY A 167 27.57 8.11 6.32
N TYR A 168 26.51 7.54 5.75
CA TYR A 168 26.29 6.09 5.79
C TYR A 168 27.33 5.36 4.93
N LYS A 169 28.25 4.65 5.58
CA LYS A 169 29.36 3.92 4.91
C LYS A 169 29.24 2.40 4.95
N ASN A 170 28.38 1.87 5.82
CA ASN A 170 28.31 0.44 6.14
C ASN A 170 26.96 -0.19 5.75
N ILE A 171 26.30 0.32 4.70
CA ILE A 171 25.07 -0.29 4.18
C ILE A 171 25.42 -1.60 3.46
N GLU A 172 24.96 -2.70 4.05
CA GLU A 172 25.16 -4.08 3.58
C GLU A 172 24.04 -4.51 2.63
N LYS A 173 22.80 -4.05 2.87
CA LYS A 173 21.61 -4.45 2.11
C LYS A 173 20.80 -3.25 1.61
N TYR A 174 20.36 -3.32 0.37
CA TYR A 174 19.49 -2.34 -0.29
C TYR A 174 18.18 -3.02 -0.69
N HIS A 175 17.09 -2.58 -0.09
CA HIS A 175 15.75 -3.09 -0.38
C HIS A 175 15.02 -2.13 -1.30
N MET A 176 14.72 -2.59 -2.51
CA MET A 176 13.93 -1.87 -3.51
C MET A 176 12.46 -2.28 -3.40
N ASN A 177 11.62 -1.34 -2.96
CA ASN A 177 10.18 -1.51 -2.87
C ASN A 177 9.52 -1.13 -4.20
N GLU A 178 9.23 -2.13 -5.03
CA GLU A 178 8.86 -2.02 -6.44
C GLU A 178 10.00 -1.49 -7.35
N GLY A 179 9.85 -1.65 -8.67
CA GLY A 179 10.88 -1.32 -9.67
C GLY A 179 11.27 0.16 -9.74
N HIS A 180 10.55 1.05 -9.07
CA HIS A 180 10.84 2.49 -9.05
C HIS A 180 12.25 2.85 -8.55
N ALA A 181 12.85 1.96 -7.74
CA ALA A 181 14.18 2.16 -7.16
C ALA A 181 15.28 1.41 -7.93
N SER A 182 15.00 0.71 -9.04
CA SER A 182 15.95 -0.20 -9.69
C SER A 182 17.24 0.46 -10.18
N LEU A 183 17.23 1.78 -10.44
CA LEU A 183 18.45 2.51 -10.81
C LEU A 183 19.48 2.59 -9.66
N LEU A 184 19.06 2.33 -8.41
CA LEU A 184 19.97 2.10 -7.28
C LEU A 184 20.93 0.95 -7.57
N ALA A 185 20.40 -0.19 -8.03
CA ALA A 185 21.21 -1.37 -8.31
C ALA A 185 22.14 -1.13 -9.51
N MET A 186 21.70 -0.34 -10.50
CA MET A 186 22.55 0.09 -11.61
C MET A 186 23.72 0.97 -11.15
N GLU A 187 23.47 1.97 -10.32
CA GLU A 187 24.54 2.84 -9.76
C GLU A 187 25.51 2.03 -8.89
N LEU A 188 25.02 1.07 -8.10
CA LEU A 188 25.89 0.13 -7.36
C LEU A 188 26.78 -0.68 -8.32
N LEU A 189 26.23 -1.14 -9.45
CA LEU A 189 26.98 -1.88 -10.46
C LEU A 189 28.05 -1.03 -11.12
N GLU A 190 27.74 0.20 -11.52
CA GLU A 190 28.72 1.12 -12.13
C GLU A 190 29.93 1.36 -11.22
N ARG A 191 29.72 1.40 -9.90
CA ARG A 191 30.79 1.59 -8.91
C ARG A 191 31.71 0.38 -8.74
N THR A 192 31.34 -0.78 -9.28
CA THR A 192 32.19 -1.99 -9.28
C THR A 192 33.11 -2.08 -10.50
N LYS A 193 33.09 -1.07 -11.39
CA LYS A 193 33.83 -1.07 -12.65
C LYS A 193 35.33 -1.30 -12.43
N ARG A 194 35.89 -2.25 -13.18
CA ARG A 194 37.32 -2.60 -13.22
C ARG A 194 37.95 -2.01 -14.49
N ASP A 195 38.93 -1.13 -14.34
CA ASP A 195 39.47 -0.35 -15.47
C ASP A 195 40.22 -1.20 -16.50
N ILE A 196 40.88 -2.27 -16.05
CA ILE A 196 41.77 -3.11 -16.89
C ILE A 196 40.98 -4.18 -17.67
N GLU A 197 39.72 -4.45 -17.31
CA GLU A 197 38.92 -5.50 -17.94
C GLU A 197 38.22 -5.02 -19.22
N THR A 198 38.28 -5.88 -20.24
CA THR A 198 37.77 -5.63 -21.60
C THR A 198 36.46 -6.36 -21.88
N ASP A 199 36.23 -7.51 -21.24
CA ASP A 199 34.96 -8.23 -21.27
C ASP A 199 33.92 -7.47 -20.43
N ILE A 200 32.84 -6.99 -21.07
CA ILE A 200 31.84 -6.14 -20.42
C ILE A 200 31.22 -6.80 -19.18
N TYR A 201 31.03 -8.12 -19.18
CA TYR A 201 30.40 -8.84 -18.07
C TYR A 201 31.36 -9.14 -16.91
N LYS A 202 32.68 -9.12 -17.18
CA LYS A 202 33.71 -9.20 -16.13
C LYS A 202 34.15 -7.84 -15.62
N LYS A 203 33.87 -6.79 -16.42
CA LYS A 203 34.19 -5.40 -16.11
C LYS A 203 33.42 -4.89 -14.90
N TYR A 204 32.23 -5.43 -14.65
CA TYR A 204 31.40 -5.09 -13.51
C TYR A 204 31.15 -6.34 -12.65
N ASP A 205 31.00 -6.14 -11.33
CA ASP A 205 30.82 -7.21 -10.36
C ASP A 205 29.32 -7.44 -10.06
N LEU A 206 28.66 -8.16 -10.96
CA LEU A 206 27.22 -8.46 -10.85
C LEU A 206 26.89 -9.23 -9.57
N GLU A 207 27.73 -10.18 -9.18
CA GLU A 207 27.47 -11.04 -8.02
C GLU A 207 27.53 -10.23 -6.71
N SER A 208 28.53 -9.33 -6.59
CA SER A 208 28.61 -8.41 -5.46
C SER A 208 27.36 -7.54 -5.32
N VAL A 209 26.85 -6.98 -6.42
CA VAL A 209 25.61 -6.17 -6.41
C VAL A 209 24.40 -7.02 -6.05
N ARG A 210 24.23 -8.19 -6.68
CA ARG A 210 23.11 -9.10 -6.39
C ARG A 210 23.05 -9.46 -4.92
N ASN A 211 24.19 -9.78 -4.29
CA ASN A 211 24.25 -10.13 -2.87
C ASN A 211 23.81 -9.01 -1.92
N ARG A 212 23.87 -7.75 -2.37
CA ARG A 212 23.48 -6.56 -1.60
C ARG A 212 22.03 -6.14 -1.88
N CYS A 213 21.44 -6.53 -3.01
CA CYS A 213 20.14 -6.06 -3.44
C CYS A 213 19.01 -7.07 -3.14
N ILE A 214 17.90 -6.51 -2.66
CA ILE A 214 16.63 -7.17 -2.36
C ILE A 214 15.54 -6.46 -3.15
N PHE A 215 14.67 -7.23 -3.80
CA PHE A 215 13.58 -6.68 -4.60
C PHE A 215 12.23 -7.26 -4.20
N THR A 216 11.30 -6.39 -3.82
CA THR A 216 9.90 -6.77 -3.61
C THR A 216 9.04 -6.20 -4.74
N THR A 217 8.28 -7.06 -5.41
CA THR A 217 7.28 -6.65 -6.42
C THR A 217 5.87 -6.68 -5.83
N HIS A 218 5.06 -5.68 -6.18
CA HIS A 218 3.66 -5.56 -5.75
C HIS A 218 2.68 -5.61 -6.92
N THR A 219 3.20 -5.75 -8.14
CA THR A 219 2.45 -5.58 -9.37
C THR A 219 2.02 -6.95 -9.92
N PRO A 220 0.71 -7.25 -9.93
CA PRO A 220 0.20 -8.54 -10.39
C PRO A 220 0.02 -8.63 -11.91
N VAL A 221 0.20 -7.53 -12.64
CA VAL A 221 -0.08 -7.44 -14.09
C VAL A 221 1.03 -6.74 -14.86
N SER A 222 1.37 -7.27 -16.04
CA SER A 222 2.51 -6.79 -16.84
C SER A 222 2.48 -5.29 -17.18
N ALA A 223 1.28 -4.71 -17.29
CA ALA A 223 1.05 -3.31 -17.61
C ALA A 223 1.33 -2.34 -16.44
N GLY A 224 1.48 -2.85 -15.21
CA GLY A 224 1.80 -2.04 -14.04
C GLY A 224 3.29 -1.81 -13.79
N HIS A 225 4.17 -2.51 -14.54
CA HIS A 225 5.62 -2.35 -14.40
C HIS A 225 6.11 -1.17 -15.21
N ASP A 226 6.93 -0.31 -14.60
CA ASP A 226 7.54 0.83 -15.28
C ASP A 226 8.46 0.38 -16.42
N ARG A 227 8.20 0.92 -17.61
CA ARG A 227 8.96 0.69 -18.84
C ARG A 227 9.23 2.02 -19.52
N PHE A 228 10.47 2.20 -19.97
CA PHE A 228 10.91 3.44 -20.59
C PHE A 228 11.44 3.18 -22.00
N PRO A 229 11.01 3.98 -23.00
CA PRO A 229 11.56 3.91 -24.34
C PRO A 229 13.07 4.14 -24.35
N LEU A 230 13.81 3.38 -25.15
CA LEU A 230 15.28 3.45 -25.16
C LEU A 230 15.84 4.82 -25.55
N ASP A 231 15.11 5.60 -26.36
CA ASP A 231 15.49 6.98 -26.70
C ASP A 231 15.46 7.90 -25.47
N PHE A 232 14.54 7.66 -24.52
CA PHE A 232 14.51 8.41 -23.26
C PHE A 232 15.70 7.99 -22.41
N VAL A 233 15.90 6.68 -22.23
CA VAL A 233 17.01 6.10 -21.48
C VAL A 233 18.35 6.66 -21.97
N LYS A 234 18.59 6.67 -23.28
CA LYS A 234 19.83 7.15 -23.90
C LYS A 234 20.10 8.64 -23.66
N ARG A 235 19.04 9.46 -23.59
CA ARG A 235 19.16 10.92 -23.42
C ARG A 235 19.27 11.31 -21.96
N VAL A 236 18.46 10.68 -21.11
CA VAL A 236 18.29 11.05 -19.71
C VAL A 236 19.41 10.45 -18.85
N LEU A 237 19.75 9.17 -19.05
CA LEU A 237 20.83 8.52 -18.31
C LEU A 237 22.19 8.89 -18.92
N ARG A 238 23.14 9.28 -18.06
CA ARG A 238 24.56 9.41 -18.42
C ARG A 238 25.31 8.08 -18.35
N SER A 239 24.67 7.01 -18.78
CA SER A 239 25.26 5.67 -18.75
C SER A 239 24.95 4.89 -20.01
N ASP A 240 25.99 4.30 -20.58
CA ASP A 240 25.85 3.35 -21.69
C ASP A 240 25.54 1.93 -21.19
N LEU A 241 25.52 1.70 -19.87
CA LEU A 241 25.42 0.36 -19.30
C LEU A 241 24.19 -0.42 -19.80
N PRO A 242 22.99 0.19 -19.90
CA PRO A 242 21.81 -0.48 -20.47
C PRO A 242 22.03 -0.98 -21.90
N PHE A 243 22.82 -0.26 -22.70
CA PHE A 243 23.10 -0.61 -24.10
C PHE A 243 24.27 -1.60 -24.25
N LYS A 244 25.17 -1.63 -23.26
CA LYS A 244 26.32 -2.54 -23.23
C LYS A 244 25.97 -3.91 -22.65
N MET A 245 24.91 -4.00 -21.83
CA MET A 245 24.42 -5.24 -21.20
C MET A 245 22.90 -5.37 -21.39
N PRO A 246 22.39 -5.43 -22.64
CA PRO A 246 20.96 -5.33 -22.92
C PRO A 246 20.13 -6.46 -22.30
N ASP A 247 20.71 -7.64 -22.08
CA ASP A 247 20.09 -8.78 -21.40
C ASP A 247 19.72 -8.48 -19.93
N ILE A 248 20.43 -7.55 -19.30
CA ILE A 248 20.18 -7.12 -17.92
C ILE A 248 19.08 -6.06 -17.85
N PHE A 249 19.07 -5.12 -18.79
CA PHE A 249 18.30 -3.88 -18.66
C PHE A 249 17.10 -3.77 -19.62
N ILE A 250 17.14 -4.44 -20.76
CA ILE A 250 16.23 -4.21 -21.89
C ILE A 250 15.36 -5.44 -22.13
N ARG A 251 14.05 -5.22 -22.28
CA ARG A 251 13.07 -6.22 -22.73
C ARG A 251 12.09 -5.57 -23.66
N ASP A 252 11.75 -6.24 -24.77
CA ASP A 252 10.76 -5.77 -25.74
C ASP A 252 11.08 -4.34 -26.27
N ASN A 253 12.36 -4.02 -26.48
CA ASN A 253 12.85 -2.70 -26.93
C ASN A 253 12.52 -1.54 -25.96
N GLU A 254 12.38 -1.83 -24.67
CA GLU A 254 12.22 -0.85 -23.59
C GLU A 254 13.13 -1.22 -22.41
N MET A 255 13.53 -0.23 -21.62
CA MET A 255 14.16 -0.49 -20.33
C MET A 255 13.06 -0.86 -19.33
N ASN A 256 13.09 -2.10 -18.83
CA ASN A 256 12.06 -2.64 -17.95
C ASN A 256 12.58 -2.63 -16.51
N MET A 257 12.01 -1.78 -15.66
CA MET A 257 12.57 -1.54 -14.33
C MET A 257 12.46 -2.73 -13.39
N THR A 258 11.40 -3.53 -13.55
CA THR A 258 11.26 -4.80 -12.83
C THR A 258 12.31 -5.81 -13.28
N LEU A 259 12.60 -5.89 -14.58
CA LEU A 259 13.68 -6.74 -15.09
C LEU A 259 15.04 -6.32 -14.53
N VAL A 260 15.32 -5.02 -14.47
CA VAL A 260 16.56 -4.49 -13.87
C VAL A 260 16.70 -4.95 -12.43
N ALA A 261 15.64 -4.80 -11.61
CA ALA A 261 15.67 -5.24 -10.22
C ALA A 261 15.82 -6.76 -10.09
N LEU A 262 15.10 -7.54 -10.90
CA LEU A 262 15.20 -9.01 -10.92
C LEU A 262 16.62 -9.48 -11.26
N ASN A 263 17.23 -8.88 -12.27
CA ASN A 263 18.57 -9.25 -12.73
C ASN A 263 19.68 -8.83 -11.77
N LEU A 264 19.46 -7.82 -10.93
CA LEU A 264 20.46 -7.24 -10.04
C LEU A 264 20.18 -7.50 -8.56
N SER A 265 19.23 -8.37 -8.21
CA SER A 265 18.92 -8.75 -6.83
C SER A 265 19.10 -10.25 -6.60
N LYS A 266 19.56 -10.62 -5.39
CA LYS A 266 19.65 -12.03 -4.99
C LYS A 266 18.35 -12.52 -4.35
N TYR A 267 17.75 -11.70 -3.51
CA TYR A 267 16.47 -12.02 -2.89
C TYR A 267 15.36 -11.26 -3.61
N VAL A 268 14.39 -12.00 -4.13
CA VAL A 268 13.21 -11.46 -4.80
C VAL A 268 11.97 -12.07 -4.18
N ASN A 269 10.98 -11.27 -3.83
CA ASN A 269 9.72 -11.79 -3.30
C ASN A 269 8.48 -11.08 -3.85
N GLY A 270 7.41 -11.85 -3.93
CA GLY A 270 6.04 -11.35 -3.99
C GLY A 270 5.46 -11.08 -2.59
N VAL A 271 4.25 -10.53 -2.57
CA VAL A 271 3.61 -9.95 -1.35
C VAL A 271 2.41 -10.73 -0.81
N ALA A 272 2.17 -11.90 -1.38
CA ALA A 272 1.25 -12.95 -0.95
C ALA A 272 1.68 -14.24 -1.65
N LYS A 273 1.26 -15.40 -1.13
CA LYS A 273 1.64 -16.69 -1.75
C LYS A 273 1.18 -16.78 -3.20
N LYS A 274 -0.08 -16.41 -3.46
CA LYS A 274 -0.64 -16.42 -4.82
C LYS A 274 0.07 -15.42 -5.74
N HIS A 275 0.43 -14.26 -5.20
CA HIS A 275 1.19 -13.26 -5.97
C HIS A 275 2.58 -13.77 -6.36
N GLY A 276 3.26 -14.50 -5.49
CA GLY A 276 4.52 -15.15 -5.84
C GLY A 276 4.37 -16.14 -7.01
N GLU A 277 3.29 -16.92 -7.04
CA GLU A 277 2.98 -17.80 -8.17
C GLU A 277 2.78 -17.00 -9.47
N VAL A 278 1.91 -15.99 -9.45
CA VAL A 278 1.63 -15.12 -10.60
C VAL A 278 2.90 -14.42 -11.10
N THR A 279 3.77 -13.98 -10.19
CA THR A 279 5.04 -13.33 -10.56
C THR A 279 5.99 -14.33 -11.23
N ARG A 280 6.09 -15.57 -10.75
CA ARG A 280 6.91 -16.62 -11.39
C ARG A 280 6.41 -16.98 -12.79
N GLU A 281 5.10 -16.95 -13.01
CA GLU A 281 4.50 -17.13 -14.33
C GLU A 281 4.84 -15.96 -15.27
N MET A 282 4.84 -14.72 -14.76
CA MET A 282 5.15 -13.52 -15.55
C MET A 282 6.65 -13.39 -15.89
N PHE A 283 7.51 -13.85 -14.99
CA PHE A 283 8.97 -13.81 -15.11
C PHE A 283 9.54 -15.23 -14.94
N PRO A 284 9.39 -16.11 -15.94
CA PRO A 284 9.92 -17.46 -15.88
C PRO A 284 11.46 -17.44 -15.80
N GLY A 285 12.01 -18.33 -14.98
CA GLY A 285 13.47 -18.48 -14.79
C GLY A 285 14.05 -17.75 -13.58
N TYR A 286 13.26 -16.92 -12.89
CA TYR A 286 13.69 -16.27 -11.65
C TYR A 286 13.25 -17.06 -10.41
N SER A 287 14.10 -17.07 -9.39
CA SER A 287 13.71 -17.54 -8.05
C SER A 287 12.99 -16.40 -7.33
N ILE A 288 11.71 -16.62 -7.03
CA ILE A 288 10.85 -15.60 -6.42
C ILE A 288 10.15 -16.24 -5.23
N ASP A 289 10.44 -15.73 -4.04
CA ASP A 289 9.80 -16.13 -2.79
C ASP A 289 8.50 -15.37 -2.56
N SER A 290 7.89 -15.53 -1.39
CA SER A 290 6.70 -14.78 -1.00
C SER A 290 6.76 -14.45 0.48
N ILE A 291 6.70 -13.15 0.78
CA ILE A 291 6.51 -12.64 2.14
C ILE A 291 5.15 -11.97 2.12
N THR A 292 4.16 -12.62 2.72
CA THR A 292 2.79 -12.10 2.75
C THR A 292 2.78 -10.75 3.46
N ASN A 293 2.05 -9.76 2.94
CA ASN A 293 1.96 -8.46 3.59
C ASN A 293 1.30 -8.54 4.97
N GLY A 294 1.51 -7.50 5.76
CA GLY A 294 0.76 -7.26 6.98
C GLY A 294 0.51 -5.77 7.20
N ILE A 295 -0.03 -5.45 8.38
CA ILE A 295 -0.30 -4.09 8.81
C ILE A 295 0.27 -3.80 10.19
N HIS A 296 0.54 -2.52 10.45
CA HIS A 296 1.05 -2.07 11.76
C HIS A 296 -0.09 -1.88 12.74
N LEU A 297 -0.17 -2.76 13.74
CA LEU A 297 -1.26 -2.83 14.69
C LEU A 297 -1.50 -1.49 15.40
N LEU A 298 -0.43 -0.86 15.90
CA LEU A 298 -0.55 0.37 16.67
C LEU A 298 -1.07 1.55 15.84
N THR A 299 -0.92 1.52 14.51
CA THR A 299 -1.53 2.50 13.61
C THR A 299 -3.05 2.30 13.53
N TRP A 300 -3.48 1.06 13.29
CA TRP A 300 -4.81 0.75 12.76
C TRP A 300 -5.84 0.24 13.78
N VAL A 301 -5.42 -0.17 14.98
CA VAL A 301 -6.35 -0.50 16.06
C VAL A 301 -7.11 0.76 16.51
N ALA A 302 -8.44 0.65 16.57
CA ALA A 302 -9.33 1.70 17.06
C ALA A 302 -9.17 1.89 18.59
N PRO A 303 -9.42 3.11 19.12
CA PRO A 303 -9.27 3.38 20.55
C PRO A 303 -10.05 2.41 21.45
N ALA A 304 -11.27 2.02 21.06
CA ALA A 304 -12.10 1.09 21.81
C ALA A 304 -11.47 -0.32 21.88
N PHE A 305 -11.01 -0.86 20.74
CA PHE A 305 -10.30 -2.13 20.70
C PHE A 305 -8.94 -2.09 21.41
N LYS A 306 -8.23 -0.96 21.36
CA LYS A 306 -6.99 -0.77 22.14
C LYS A 306 -7.24 -0.92 23.64
N LYS A 307 -8.30 -0.31 24.18
CA LYS A 307 -8.69 -0.47 25.60
C LYS A 307 -9.01 -1.93 25.91
N LEU A 308 -9.73 -2.60 25.00
CA LEU A 308 -10.10 -4.01 25.14
C LEU A 308 -8.88 -4.93 25.16
N TYR A 309 -7.94 -4.76 24.23
CA TYR A 309 -6.70 -5.55 24.17
C TYR A 309 -5.80 -5.28 25.36
N ASN A 310 -5.69 -4.02 25.82
CA ASN A 310 -4.95 -3.72 27.05
C ASN A 310 -5.50 -4.45 28.28
N LYS A 311 -6.82 -4.64 28.35
CA LYS A 311 -7.48 -5.33 29.46
C LYS A 311 -7.29 -6.85 29.41
N TYR A 312 -7.41 -7.46 28.23
CA TYR A 312 -7.49 -8.92 28.10
C TYR A 312 -6.24 -9.60 27.53
N ILE A 313 -5.38 -8.87 26.82
CA ILE A 313 -4.18 -9.39 26.16
C ILE A 313 -3.00 -8.50 26.52
N PRO A 314 -2.60 -8.42 27.80
CA PRO A 314 -1.46 -7.60 28.21
C PRO A 314 -0.20 -8.01 27.42
N GLY A 315 0.52 -7.02 26.88
CA GLY A 315 1.69 -7.25 26.03
C GLY A 315 1.41 -7.33 24.53
N TRP A 316 0.16 -7.23 24.07
CA TRP A 316 -0.19 -7.28 22.64
C TRP A 316 0.51 -6.24 21.76
N GLN A 317 0.94 -5.12 22.36
CA GLN A 317 1.68 -4.07 21.66
C GLN A 317 3.14 -4.45 21.37
N SER A 318 3.67 -5.46 22.06
CA SER A 318 5.03 -5.98 21.88
C SER A 318 5.05 -7.33 21.16
N ASP A 319 4.00 -8.13 21.33
CA ASP A 319 3.80 -9.40 20.61
C ASP A 319 2.45 -9.36 19.88
N TYR A 320 2.50 -9.07 18.59
CA TYR A 320 1.32 -8.93 17.75
C TYR A 320 0.59 -10.28 17.57
N PHE A 321 1.32 -11.40 17.65
CA PHE A 321 0.76 -12.74 17.53
C PHE A 321 -0.17 -13.10 18.71
N SER A 322 0.02 -12.45 19.87
CA SER A 322 -0.85 -12.62 21.04
C SER A 322 -2.32 -12.26 20.79
N LEU A 323 -2.66 -11.51 19.73
CA LEU A 323 -4.05 -11.27 19.34
C LEU A 323 -4.84 -12.57 19.08
N ARG A 324 -4.17 -13.72 18.88
CA ARG A 324 -4.82 -15.05 18.86
C ARG A 324 -5.66 -15.34 20.11
N TYR A 325 -5.35 -14.70 21.24
CA TYR A 325 -6.10 -14.82 22.49
C TYR A 325 -7.41 -14.02 22.50
N ALA A 326 -7.77 -13.32 21.42
CA ALA A 326 -9.06 -12.63 21.30
C ALA A 326 -10.27 -13.57 21.46
N LEU A 327 -10.09 -14.88 21.21
CA LEU A 327 -11.08 -15.94 21.51
C LEU A 327 -11.36 -16.13 23.02
N SER A 328 -10.63 -15.46 23.91
CA SER A 328 -10.93 -15.43 25.35
C SER A 328 -11.70 -14.18 25.79
N ILE A 329 -11.77 -13.15 24.95
CA ILE A 329 -12.42 -11.87 25.29
C ILE A 329 -13.95 -12.09 25.34
N PRO A 330 -14.66 -11.64 26.40
CA PRO A 330 -16.10 -11.75 26.48
C PRO A 330 -16.79 -11.15 25.25
N LYS A 331 -17.74 -11.90 24.67
CA LYS A 331 -18.44 -11.54 23.43
C LYS A 331 -19.04 -10.13 23.47
N GLU A 332 -19.73 -9.79 24.55
CA GLU A 332 -20.37 -8.47 24.66
C GLU A 332 -19.38 -7.31 24.72
N GLU A 333 -18.16 -7.53 25.23
CA GLU A 333 -17.13 -6.48 25.23
C GLU A 333 -16.51 -6.28 23.84
N ILE A 334 -16.43 -7.32 23.00
CA ILE A 334 -16.07 -7.19 21.58
C ILE A 334 -17.12 -6.37 20.86
N LEU A 335 -18.40 -6.69 21.06
CA LEU A 335 -19.48 -5.95 20.42
C LEU A 335 -19.54 -4.49 20.90
N GLN A 336 -19.34 -4.26 22.20
CA GLN A 336 -19.33 -2.90 22.74
C GLN A 336 -18.19 -2.06 22.15
N ALA A 337 -16.99 -2.63 22.04
CA ALA A 337 -15.86 -1.96 21.40
C ALA A 337 -16.13 -1.64 19.93
N HIS A 338 -16.78 -2.55 19.20
CA HIS A 338 -17.20 -2.32 17.82
C HIS A 338 -18.27 -1.23 17.70
N ARG A 339 -19.28 -1.22 18.57
CA ARG A 339 -20.32 -0.18 18.61
C ARG A 339 -19.73 1.22 18.83
N GLU A 340 -18.71 1.33 19.69
CA GLU A 340 -17.98 2.59 19.88
C GLU A 340 -17.26 3.03 18.60
N ALA A 341 -16.53 2.12 17.94
CA ALA A 341 -15.84 2.42 16.67
C ALA A 341 -16.82 2.75 15.53
N LYS A 342 -17.95 2.06 15.45
CA LYS A 342 -19.03 2.33 14.50
C LYS A 342 -19.65 3.69 14.75
N LYS A 343 -19.91 4.05 16.01
CA LYS A 343 -20.42 5.37 16.36
C LYS A 343 -19.48 6.48 15.88
N GLU A 344 -18.17 6.34 16.09
CA GLU A 344 -17.17 7.31 15.60
C GLU A 344 -17.22 7.48 14.07
N LEU A 345 -17.34 6.38 13.32
CA LEU A 345 -17.49 6.43 11.86
C LEU A 345 -18.79 7.13 11.44
N ILE A 346 -19.91 6.73 12.02
CA ILE A 346 -21.23 7.25 11.62
C ILE A 346 -21.37 8.72 12.00
N ASP A 347 -20.85 9.15 13.15
CA ASP A 347 -20.77 10.57 13.52
C ASP A 347 -19.94 11.36 12.50
N TYR A 348 -18.79 10.83 12.10
CA TYR A 348 -17.96 11.44 11.06
C TYR A 348 -18.73 11.57 9.73
N VAL A 349 -19.35 10.49 9.26
CA VAL A 349 -20.15 10.47 8.01
C VAL A 349 -21.28 11.50 8.09
N ASN A 350 -22.06 11.50 9.16
CA ASN A 350 -23.21 12.39 9.32
C ASN A 350 -22.78 13.86 9.42
N SER A 351 -21.69 14.16 10.13
CA SER A 351 -21.14 15.52 10.23
C SER A 351 -20.65 16.08 8.88
N ARG A 352 -20.17 15.19 7.99
CA ARG A 352 -19.63 15.56 6.68
C ARG A 352 -20.68 15.65 5.58
N THR A 353 -21.72 14.81 5.66
CA THR A 353 -22.62 14.55 4.52
C THR A 353 -24.08 14.84 4.81
N GLY A 354 -24.49 14.92 6.09
CA GLY A 354 -25.87 15.16 6.48
C GLY A 354 -26.87 14.04 6.15
N ILE A 355 -26.40 12.87 5.69
CA ILE A 355 -27.28 11.75 5.24
C ILE A 355 -27.96 10.98 6.39
N ASP A 356 -27.64 11.31 7.64
CA ASP A 356 -28.28 10.79 8.85
C ASP A 356 -28.22 9.24 8.98
N MET A 357 -27.09 8.60 8.67
CA MET A 357 -26.89 7.16 8.89
C MET A 357 -27.15 6.76 10.35
N ASP A 358 -27.68 5.55 10.54
CA ASP A 358 -28.10 5.01 11.85
C ASP A 358 -27.04 4.07 12.45
N TYR A 359 -26.93 4.03 13.77
CA TYR A 359 -25.90 3.24 14.46
C TYR A 359 -26.18 1.73 14.49
N GLU A 360 -27.44 1.30 14.45
CA GLU A 360 -27.81 -0.12 14.52
C GLU A 360 -27.97 -0.76 13.12
N THR A 361 -28.08 0.05 12.07
CA THR A 361 -28.20 -0.42 10.68
C THR A 361 -26.91 -1.06 10.17
N PHE A 362 -27.01 -2.25 9.57
CA PHE A 362 -25.87 -2.98 9.00
C PHE A 362 -25.11 -2.15 7.95
N THR A 363 -23.83 -1.88 8.23
CA THR A 363 -23.00 -0.95 7.44
C THR A 363 -21.95 -1.70 6.63
N ILE A 364 -21.97 -1.54 5.31
CA ILE A 364 -20.97 -2.12 4.39
C ILE A 364 -19.97 -1.03 4.01
N GLY A 365 -18.67 -1.33 4.13
CA GLY A 365 -17.59 -0.44 3.72
C GLY A 365 -16.89 -0.88 2.44
N PHE A 366 -16.61 0.09 1.57
CA PHE A 366 -15.74 -0.08 0.41
C PHE A 366 -14.86 1.16 0.23
N ALA A 367 -13.56 1.06 0.51
CA ALA A 367 -12.63 2.18 0.27
C ALA A 367 -11.33 1.76 -0.42
N ARG A 368 -11.20 2.07 -1.72
CA ARG A 368 -10.07 1.67 -2.57
C ARG A 368 -9.83 2.70 -3.69
N ARG A 369 -8.70 2.58 -4.39
CA ARG A 369 -8.49 3.28 -5.68
C ARG A 369 -9.64 2.94 -6.63
N ALA A 370 -10.26 3.95 -7.22
CA ALA A 370 -11.28 3.77 -8.24
C ALA A 370 -10.61 3.36 -9.56
N ALA A 371 -10.64 2.06 -9.85
CA ALA A 371 -10.09 1.45 -11.05
C ALA A 371 -10.99 0.28 -11.47
N ALA A 372 -11.13 0.02 -12.78
CA ALA A 372 -12.09 -0.95 -13.32
C ALA A 372 -11.97 -2.34 -12.69
N TYR A 373 -10.75 -2.83 -12.51
CA TYR A 373 -10.51 -4.15 -11.94
C TYR A 373 -10.88 -4.29 -10.46
N LYS A 374 -11.08 -3.18 -9.73
CA LYS A 374 -11.53 -3.19 -8.33
C LYS A 374 -13.05 -3.38 -8.19
N ARG A 375 -13.80 -3.26 -9.29
CA ARG A 375 -15.25 -3.51 -9.38
C ARG A 375 -16.09 -2.84 -8.28
N ALA A 376 -15.85 -1.55 -8.03
CA ALA A 376 -16.61 -0.78 -7.03
C ALA A 376 -18.13 -0.76 -7.32
N ASP A 377 -18.51 -1.02 -8.56
CA ASP A 377 -19.85 -1.13 -9.10
C ASP A 377 -20.56 -2.46 -8.79
N LEU A 378 -19.85 -3.54 -8.45
CA LEU A 378 -20.45 -4.88 -8.36
C LEU A 378 -21.64 -4.95 -7.38
N LEU A 379 -21.53 -4.32 -6.21
CA LEU A 379 -22.60 -4.26 -5.21
C LEU A 379 -23.83 -3.52 -5.73
N LEU A 380 -23.63 -2.57 -6.64
CA LEU A 380 -24.65 -1.70 -7.23
C LEU A 380 -25.05 -2.15 -8.65
N SER A 381 -24.58 -3.31 -9.10
CA SER A 381 -24.84 -3.83 -10.45
C SER A 381 -26.33 -4.12 -10.68
N ASP A 382 -27.04 -4.61 -9.65
CA ASP A 382 -28.48 -4.77 -9.64
C ASP A 382 -29.09 -4.07 -8.41
N ILE A 383 -29.44 -2.78 -8.59
CA ILE A 383 -30.04 -1.95 -7.54
C ILE A 383 -31.41 -2.48 -7.07
N ASN A 384 -32.17 -3.15 -7.94
CA ASN A 384 -33.48 -3.70 -7.56
C ASN A 384 -33.29 -4.89 -6.64
N ARG A 385 -32.31 -5.75 -6.94
CA ARG A 385 -31.95 -6.87 -6.08
C ARG A 385 -31.43 -6.39 -4.73
N LEU A 386 -30.56 -5.37 -4.71
CA LEU A 386 -30.06 -4.80 -3.46
C LEU A 386 -31.18 -4.20 -2.59
N ALA A 387 -32.13 -3.48 -3.21
CA ALA A 387 -33.31 -2.96 -2.52
C ALA A 387 -34.20 -4.07 -1.95
N GLN A 388 -34.41 -5.17 -2.68
CA GLN A 388 -35.16 -6.32 -2.18
C GLN A 388 -34.47 -6.98 -0.98
N ILE A 389 -33.14 -7.06 -0.98
CA ILE A 389 -32.37 -7.58 0.15
C ILE A 389 -32.54 -6.68 1.37
N ASN A 390 -32.44 -5.37 1.19
CA ASN A 390 -32.69 -4.37 2.24
C ASN A 390 -34.08 -4.52 2.89
N ASP A 391 -35.10 -4.82 2.09
CA ASP A 391 -36.48 -4.96 2.60
C ASP A 391 -36.75 -6.33 3.26
N LYS A 392 -36.16 -7.42 2.74
CA LYS A 392 -36.45 -8.80 3.18
C LYS A 392 -35.50 -9.34 4.24
N ALA A 393 -34.20 -9.08 4.08
CA ALA A 393 -33.16 -9.64 4.95
C ALA A 393 -32.87 -8.74 6.15
N GLY A 394 -32.91 -7.42 5.95
CA GLY A 394 -32.66 -6.41 6.98
C GLY A 394 -32.09 -5.13 6.37
N ARG A 395 -32.23 -4.01 7.09
CA ARG A 395 -31.80 -2.70 6.58
C ARG A 395 -30.29 -2.65 6.36
N ILE A 396 -29.85 -1.95 5.33
CA ILE A 396 -28.44 -1.75 5.02
C ILE A 396 -28.12 -0.28 4.77
N GLN A 397 -26.87 0.09 5.05
CA GLN A 397 -26.27 1.36 4.65
C GLN A 397 -24.84 1.14 4.16
N ILE A 398 -24.34 2.01 3.28
CA ILE A 398 -23.09 1.76 2.56
C ILE A 398 -22.19 3.00 2.56
N VAL A 399 -20.92 2.81 2.91
CA VAL A 399 -19.89 3.85 2.89
C VAL A 399 -18.86 3.52 1.81
N TYR A 400 -18.87 4.30 0.73
CA TYR A 400 -17.83 4.31 -0.29
C TYR A 400 -16.77 5.36 0.02
N ALA A 401 -15.53 5.12 -0.39
CA ALA A 401 -14.49 6.14 -0.50
C ALA A 401 -13.43 5.72 -1.53
N GLY A 402 -12.69 6.69 -2.07
CA GLY A 402 -11.64 6.37 -3.04
C GLY A 402 -11.26 7.54 -3.93
N LYS A 403 -10.15 7.36 -4.65
CA LYS A 403 -9.64 8.32 -5.63
C LYS A 403 -9.41 7.61 -6.96
N ALA A 404 -9.81 8.22 -8.07
CA ALA A 404 -9.40 7.80 -9.41
C ALA A 404 -8.06 8.44 -9.77
N HIS A 405 -7.18 7.78 -10.52
CA HIS A 405 -5.97 8.46 -11.01
C HIS A 405 -6.35 9.62 -11.95
N PRO A 406 -5.63 10.77 -11.97
CA PRO A 406 -6.07 11.94 -12.73
C PRO A 406 -6.24 11.67 -14.24
N LYS A 407 -5.42 10.75 -14.77
CA LYS A 407 -5.46 10.26 -16.16
C LYS A 407 -6.34 9.01 -16.38
N ASP A 408 -6.95 8.45 -15.33
CA ASP A 408 -7.82 7.28 -15.45
C ASP A 408 -9.28 7.73 -15.63
N GLY A 409 -9.66 7.96 -16.88
CA GLY A 409 -11.03 8.32 -17.24
C GLY A 409 -12.06 7.27 -16.84
N GLY A 410 -11.71 5.97 -16.93
CA GLY A 410 -12.60 4.88 -16.52
C GLY A 410 -12.86 4.88 -15.01
N GLY A 411 -11.82 5.12 -14.21
CA GLY A 411 -11.94 5.31 -12.77
C GLY A 411 -12.82 6.50 -12.38
N LYS A 412 -12.73 7.63 -13.12
CA LYS A 412 -13.59 8.81 -12.89
C LYS A 412 -15.04 8.53 -13.24
N GLU A 413 -15.31 7.89 -14.38
CA GLU A 413 -16.67 7.50 -14.77
C GLU A 413 -17.28 6.48 -13.81
N LEU A 414 -16.46 5.59 -13.23
CA LEU A 414 -16.91 4.67 -12.17
C LEU A 414 -17.41 5.43 -10.93
N ILE A 415 -16.74 6.51 -10.51
CA ILE A 415 -17.21 7.34 -9.40
C ILE A 415 -18.55 7.98 -9.74
N LYS A 416 -18.70 8.60 -10.92
CA LYS A 416 -19.98 9.20 -11.35
C LYS A 416 -21.11 8.18 -11.40
N MET A 417 -20.84 6.99 -11.90
CA MET A 417 -21.81 5.89 -11.92
C MET A 417 -22.28 5.55 -10.50
N ILE A 418 -21.36 5.46 -9.52
CA ILE A 418 -21.74 5.25 -8.12
C ILE A 418 -22.66 6.37 -7.63
N PHE A 419 -22.35 7.64 -7.91
CA PHE A 419 -23.23 8.77 -7.55
C PHE A 419 -24.61 8.68 -8.19
N SER A 420 -24.73 8.24 -9.45
CA SER A 420 -26.03 7.96 -10.09
C SER A 420 -26.81 6.91 -9.31
N ARG A 421 -26.17 5.78 -8.96
CA ARG A 421 -26.82 4.70 -8.20
C ARG A 421 -27.21 5.11 -6.79
N ILE A 422 -26.44 6.00 -6.14
CA ILE A 422 -26.81 6.62 -4.86
C ILE A 422 -28.14 7.38 -5.00
N LYS A 423 -28.28 8.21 -6.05
CA LYS A 423 -29.52 8.95 -6.33
C LYS A 423 -30.70 8.01 -6.58
N GLU A 424 -30.49 6.93 -7.34
CA GLU A 424 -31.53 5.93 -7.66
C GLU A 424 -32.02 5.11 -6.45
N LEU A 425 -31.13 4.81 -5.50
CA LEU A 425 -31.46 4.03 -4.30
C LEU A 425 -31.98 4.88 -3.14
N SER A 426 -31.81 6.20 -3.19
CA SER A 426 -32.33 7.11 -2.17
C SER A 426 -33.87 7.25 -2.25
N PRO A 427 -34.61 7.28 -1.13
CA PRO A 427 -34.15 7.18 0.26
C PRO A 427 -34.16 5.75 0.83
N LYS A 428 -34.32 4.70 -0.01
CA LYS A 428 -34.50 3.31 0.46
C LYS A 428 -33.27 2.75 1.17
N ILE A 429 -32.08 3.12 0.71
CA ILE A 429 -30.79 2.73 1.27
C ILE A 429 -29.94 3.99 1.42
N LYS A 430 -29.40 4.23 2.62
CA LYS A 430 -28.47 5.34 2.85
C LYS A 430 -27.09 4.94 2.32
N ILE A 431 -26.62 5.65 1.30
CA ILE A 431 -25.30 5.40 0.67
C ILE A 431 -24.57 6.73 0.58
N THR A 432 -23.30 6.74 0.97
CA THR A 432 -22.42 7.91 0.82
C THR A 432 -21.14 7.55 0.10
N TYR A 433 -20.54 8.54 -0.58
CA TYR A 433 -19.19 8.48 -1.10
C TYR A 433 -18.36 9.58 -0.40
N LEU A 434 -17.41 9.17 0.44
CA LEU A 434 -16.57 10.11 1.18
C LEU A 434 -15.46 10.66 0.27
N GLU A 435 -15.44 11.99 0.15
CA GLU A 435 -14.44 12.74 -0.59
C GLU A 435 -13.06 12.65 0.07
N ASN A 436 -12.02 12.64 -0.75
CA ASN A 436 -10.62 12.80 -0.38
C ASN A 436 -10.11 11.73 0.61
N TYR A 437 -10.37 10.46 0.28
CA TYR A 437 -9.93 9.31 1.08
C TYR A 437 -8.44 9.36 1.46
N ASP A 438 -8.15 9.18 2.74
CA ASP A 438 -6.83 9.27 3.36
C ASP A 438 -6.65 8.23 4.50
N MET A 439 -5.57 8.36 5.28
CA MET A 439 -5.32 7.48 6.43
C MET A 439 -6.34 7.63 7.57
N ILE A 440 -6.88 8.84 7.80
CA ILE A 440 -7.88 9.09 8.85
C ILE A 440 -9.17 8.38 8.49
N GLN A 441 -9.67 8.61 7.27
CA GLN A 441 -10.85 7.92 6.77
C GLN A 441 -10.62 6.42 6.68
N GLY A 442 -9.44 5.98 6.23
CA GLY A 442 -9.07 4.57 6.21
C GLY A 442 -9.19 3.91 7.59
N LYS A 443 -8.75 4.59 8.65
CA LYS A 443 -8.88 4.10 10.02
C LYS A 443 -10.35 4.03 10.44
N LEU A 444 -11.10 5.11 10.27
CA LEU A 444 -12.52 5.19 10.67
C LEU A 444 -13.38 4.14 9.95
N ILE A 445 -13.26 4.03 8.63
CA ILE A 445 -14.09 3.10 7.84
C ILE A 445 -13.73 1.66 8.19
N THR A 446 -12.44 1.30 8.20
CA THR A 446 -12.04 -0.09 8.50
C THR A 446 -12.34 -0.51 9.93
N SER A 447 -12.47 0.42 10.88
CA SER A 447 -12.87 0.09 12.25
C SER A 447 -14.37 0.13 12.51
N GLY A 448 -15.13 0.92 11.75
CA GLY A 448 -16.52 1.25 12.10
C GLY A 448 -17.60 0.58 11.26
N VAL A 449 -17.27 0.03 10.08
CA VAL A 449 -18.26 -0.72 9.29
C VAL A 449 -18.47 -2.11 9.86
N ASP A 450 -19.63 -2.73 9.61
CA ASP A 450 -19.90 -4.10 10.06
C ASP A 450 -19.32 -5.14 9.08
N LEU A 451 -19.21 -4.80 7.80
CA LEU A 451 -18.65 -5.69 6.78
C LEU A 451 -17.70 -4.94 5.85
N TRP A 452 -16.49 -5.45 5.70
CA TRP A 452 -15.55 -4.94 4.72
C TRP A 452 -15.69 -5.66 3.38
N LEU A 453 -16.05 -4.94 2.32
CA LEU A 453 -16.24 -5.49 0.98
C LEU A 453 -14.97 -5.36 0.14
N ASN A 454 -14.54 -6.44 -0.49
CA ASN A 454 -13.41 -6.43 -1.41
C ASN A 454 -13.59 -7.39 -2.60
N ASN A 455 -13.71 -6.88 -3.81
CA ASN A 455 -14.15 -7.67 -4.95
C ASN A 455 -13.31 -7.42 -6.23
N PRO A 456 -11.98 -7.45 -6.16
CA PRO A 456 -11.15 -7.28 -7.34
C PRO A 456 -11.37 -8.43 -8.34
N LEU A 457 -11.06 -8.20 -9.61
CA LEU A 457 -10.95 -9.26 -10.62
C LEU A 457 -9.69 -10.08 -10.33
N PRO A 458 -9.78 -11.41 -10.11
CA PRO A 458 -8.63 -12.29 -10.06
C PRO A 458 -7.88 -12.36 -11.40
N PRO A 459 -6.55 -12.54 -11.41
CA PRO A 459 -5.61 -12.48 -10.28
C PRO A 459 -5.01 -11.07 -10.10
N GLN A 460 -5.81 -10.00 -10.26
CA GLN A 460 -5.33 -8.61 -10.31
C GLN A 460 -5.15 -7.98 -8.91
N GLU A 461 -5.33 -8.74 -7.84
CA GLU A 461 -5.00 -8.34 -6.48
C GLU A 461 -3.75 -9.06 -5.98
N ALA A 462 -2.64 -8.33 -5.86
CA ALA A 462 -1.41 -8.89 -5.29
C ALA A 462 -1.54 -9.25 -3.80
N SER A 463 -2.30 -8.47 -3.03
CA SER A 463 -2.45 -8.67 -1.58
C SER A 463 -3.78 -8.07 -1.10
N GLY A 464 -3.78 -6.92 -0.43
CA GLY A 464 -4.98 -6.20 0.00
C GLY A 464 -5.00 -5.85 1.49
N THR A 465 -4.13 -4.93 1.92
CA THR A 465 -3.94 -4.62 3.37
C THR A 465 -5.16 -3.98 4.05
N SER A 466 -6.12 -3.42 3.31
CA SER A 466 -7.30 -2.80 3.92
C SER A 466 -8.20 -3.80 4.65
N GLY A 467 -8.34 -5.02 4.11
CA GLY A 467 -9.11 -6.08 4.78
C GLY A 467 -8.44 -6.57 6.06
N MET A 468 -7.10 -6.57 6.10
CA MET A 468 -6.33 -6.87 7.30
C MET A 468 -6.61 -5.84 8.42
N LYS A 469 -6.77 -4.56 8.05
CA LYS A 469 -7.10 -3.46 9.01
C LYS A 469 -8.48 -3.64 9.60
N ALA A 470 -9.43 -4.08 8.78
CA ALA A 470 -10.78 -4.38 9.23
C ALA A 470 -10.77 -5.47 10.31
N CYS A 471 -10.00 -6.55 10.10
CA CYS A 471 -9.88 -7.65 11.06
C CYS A 471 -9.37 -7.22 12.44
N LEU A 472 -8.52 -6.19 12.54
CA LEU A 472 -8.03 -5.67 13.83
C LEU A 472 -9.13 -5.13 14.74
N ASN A 473 -10.26 -4.75 14.15
CA ASN A 473 -11.38 -4.13 14.83
C ASN A 473 -12.61 -5.05 14.82
N GLY A 474 -12.38 -6.35 14.69
CA GLY A 474 -13.46 -7.34 14.67
C GLY A 474 -14.35 -7.27 13.42
N VAL A 475 -13.94 -6.56 12.36
CA VAL A 475 -14.76 -6.42 11.16
C VAL A 475 -14.48 -7.59 10.19
N PRO A 476 -15.47 -8.46 9.91
CA PRO A 476 -15.33 -9.53 8.94
C PRO A 476 -15.27 -9.00 7.50
N ASN A 477 -14.72 -9.83 6.60
CA ASN A 477 -14.62 -9.50 5.19
C ASN A 477 -15.60 -10.36 4.36
N LEU A 478 -16.17 -9.75 3.32
CA LEU A 478 -16.77 -10.44 2.18
C LEU A 478 -15.90 -10.12 0.97
N SER A 479 -15.16 -11.11 0.48
CA SER A 479 -14.16 -10.86 -0.56
C SER A 479 -13.99 -11.98 -1.56
N VAL A 480 -13.62 -11.63 -2.78
CA VAL A 480 -13.19 -12.60 -3.79
C VAL A 480 -11.90 -13.28 -3.32
N LEU A 481 -11.74 -14.57 -3.63
CA LEU A 481 -10.54 -15.37 -3.30
C LEU A 481 -9.36 -15.00 -4.20
N ASP A 482 -8.79 -13.82 -3.95
CA ASP A 482 -7.57 -13.33 -4.58
C ASP A 482 -6.68 -12.61 -3.55
N GLY A 483 -5.41 -12.42 -3.88
CA GLY A 483 -4.43 -11.78 -3.00
C GLY A 483 -4.35 -12.42 -1.61
N TRP A 484 -4.44 -11.60 -0.56
CA TRP A 484 -4.33 -12.08 0.83
C TRP A 484 -5.53 -12.93 1.27
N TRP A 485 -6.68 -12.77 0.63
CA TRP A 485 -7.92 -13.41 1.10
C TRP A 485 -7.90 -14.92 0.87
N ILE A 486 -7.09 -15.41 -0.08
CA ILE A 486 -6.81 -16.84 -0.24
C ILE A 486 -6.20 -17.43 1.05
N GLU A 487 -5.35 -16.66 1.73
CA GLU A 487 -4.67 -17.08 2.96
C GLU A 487 -5.55 -16.85 4.20
N GLY A 488 -6.42 -15.83 4.19
CA GLY A 488 -7.21 -15.40 5.36
C GLY A 488 -8.67 -15.88 5.40
N CYS A 489 -9.23 -16.38 4.30
CA CYS A 489 -10.63 -16.78 4.23
C CYS A 489 -10.84 -18.19 4.81
N ILE A 490 -11.57 -18.26 5.92
CA ILE A 490 -12.19 -19.48 6.42
C ILE A 490 -13.69 -19.21 6.44
N GLU A 491 -14.40 -19.81 5.49
CA GLU A 491 -15.82 -19.55 5.21
C GLU A 491 -16.67 -19.71 6.49
N ASN A 492 -17.48 -18.70 6.81
CA ASN A 492 -18.31 -18.59 8.03
C ASN A 492 -17.53 -18.55 9.36
N VAL A 493 -16.21 -18.42 9.33
CA VAL A 493 -15.36 -18.31 10.53
C VAL A 493 -14.68 -16.95 10.57
N THR A 494 -13.94 -16.57 9.52
CA THR A 494 -13.26 -15.26 9.45
C THR A 494 -13.95 -14.27 8.51
N GLY A 495 -14.87 -14.77 7.68
CA GLY A 495 -15.60 -14.02 6.67
C GLY A 495 -16.16 -14.94 5.59
N TRP A 496 -16.32 -14.39 4.39
CA TRP A 496 -16.95 -15.09 3.27
C TRP A 496 -16.21 -14.83 1.95
N ALA A 497 -16.12 -15.87 1.13
CA ALA A 497 -15.66 -15.77 -0.25
C ALA A 497 -16.76 -15.20 -1.18
N ILE A 498 -16.39 -14.51 -2.26
CA ILE A 498 -17.26 -14.26 -3.42
C ILE A 498 -16.75 -15.10 -4.60
N GLY A 499 -17.66 -15.79 -5.29
CA GLY A 499 -17.38 -16.61 -6.46
C GLY A 499 -17.02 -18.06 -6.10
N SER A 500 -16.93 -18.91 -7.12
CA SER A 500 -16.58 -20.32 -6.93
C SER A 500 -15.07 -20.49 -6.76
N THR A 501 -14.65 -21.50 -5.99
CA THR A 501 -13.24 -21.90 -5.84
C THR A 501 -12.66 -22.54 -7.10
N GLN A 502 -13.46 -22.74 -8.15
CA GLN A 502 -13.11 -23.51 -9.34
C GLN A 502 -13.31 -22.69 -10.62
N LYS A 503 -12.18 -22.27 -11.21
CA LYS A 503 -11.92 -21.74 -12.57
C LYS A 503 -11.53 -20.26 -12.67
N HIS A 504 -10.56 -20.02 -13.54
CA HIS A 504 -9.97 -18.72 -13.92
C HIS A 504 -10.86 -17.83 -14.81
N ASN A 505 -12.11 -18.23 -15.09
CA ASN A 505 -13.04 -17.39 -15.84
C ASN A 505 -14.00 -16.73 -14.86
N THR A 506 -13.63 -15.54 -14.37
CA THR A 506 -14.54 -14.71 -13.60
C THR A 506 -15.64 -14.16 -14.48
N ASP A 507 -16.87 -14.60 -14.22
CA ASP A 507 -18.09 -13.99 -14.72
C ASP A 507 -18.60 -13.03 -13.66
N SER A 508 -18.51 -11.71 -13.94
CA SER A 508 -19.01 -10.67 -13.03
C SER A 508 -20.49 -10.85 -12.68
N THR A 509 -21.29 -11.46 -13.55
CA THR A 509 -22.71 -11.76 -13.29
C THR A 509 -22.84 -12.82 -12.20
N GLN A 510 -22.02 -13.87 -12.27
CA GLN A 510 -22.00 -14.95 -11.28
C GLN A 510 -21.46 -14.46 -9.93
N ASP A 511 -20.42 -13.63 -9.94
CA ASP A 511 -19.89 -13.00 -8.72
C ASP A 511 -20.92 -12.08 -8.07
N ALA A 512 -21.66 -11.28 -8.86
CA ALA A 512 -22.75 -10.46 -8.34
C ALA A 512 -23.87 -11.32 -7.74
N HIS A 513 -24.25 -12.41 -8.42
CA HIS A 513 -25.25 -13.34 -7.91
C HIS A 513 -24.83 -13.95 -6.56
N ASP A 514 -23.60 -14.45 -6.46
CA ASP A 514 -23.08 -15.05 -5.23
C ASP A 514 -22.98 -14.02 -4.10
N LEU A 515 -22.49 -12.81 -4.38
CA LEU A 515 -22.49 -11.68 -3.45
C LEU A 515 -23.89 -11.43 -2.89
N TYR A 516 -24.90 -11.30 -3.76
CA TYR A 516 -26.28 -11.05 -3.33
C TYR A 516 -26.89 -12.22 -2.56
N GLN A 517 -26.59 -13.47 -2.94
CA GLN A 517 -27.05 -14.65 -2.20
C GLN A 517 -26.46 -14.70 -0.79
N LYS A 518 -25.15 -14.45 -0.65
CA LYS A 518 -24.49 -14.44 0.66
C LYS A 518 -25.02 -13.32 1.55
N LEU A 519 -25.21 -12.12 1.01
CA LEU A 519 -25.83 -11.02 1.75
C LEU A 519 -27.25 -11.38 2.21
N GLU A 520 -28.10 -11.88 1.31
CA GLU A 520 -29.52 -12.15 1.62
C GLU A 520 -29.73 -13.34 2.55
N LYS A 521 -29.01 -14.44 2.33
CA LYS A 521 -29.30 -15.73 2.98
C LYS A 521 -28.46 -16.00 4.22
N ILE A 522 -27.28 -15.37 4.33
CA ILE A 522 -26.29 -15.71 5.36
C ILE A 522 -25.95 -14.48 6.19
N ILE A 523 -25.33 -13.46 5.58
CA ILE A 523 -24.63 -12.40 6.30
C ILE A 523 -25.60 -11.47 7.03
N ILE A 524 -26.58 -10.89 6.31
CA ILE A 524 -27.52 -9.92 6.91
C ILE A 524 -28.44 -10.61 7.93
N PRO A 525 -29.02 -11.80 7.66
CA PRO A 525 -29.79 -12.52 8.68
C PRO A 525 -28.95 -12.85 9.92
N MET A 526 -27.69 -13.26 9.76
CA MET A 526 -26.81 -13.57 10.89
C MET A 526 -26.54 -12.34 11.75
N PHE A 527 -26.24 -11.19 11.14
CA PHE A 527 -26.03 -9.93 11.86
C PHE A 527 -27.25 -9.55 12.71
N TYR A 528 -28.47 -9.60 12.15
CA TYR A 528 -29.68 -9.17 12.84
C TYR A 528 -30.29 -10.19 13.81
N LYS A 529 -30.15 -11.49 13.52
CA LYS A 529 -30.89 -12.56 14.23
C LYS A 529 -30.00 -13.50 15.05
N GLU A 530 -28.71 -13.56 14.73
CA GLU A 530 -27.76 -14.53 15.32
C GLU A 530 -26.54 -13.83 15.90
N LYS A 531 -26.80 -12.84 16.77
CA LYS A 531 -25.79 -11.99 17.43
C LYS A 531 -24.59 -12.78 17.97
N ASP A 532 -24.84 -13.91 18.63
CA ASP A 532 -23.81 -14.76 19.19
C ASP A 532 -22.85 -15.37 18.15
N LYS A 533 -23.37 -15.72 16.96
CA LYS A 533 -22.56 -16.23 15.84
C LYS A 533 -21.79 -15.11 15.18
N TRP A 534 -22.42 -13.95 15.00
CA TRP A 534 -21.77 -12.77 14.44
C TRP A 534 -20.53 -12.38 15.26
N ILE A 535 -20.68 -12.28 16.60
CA ILE A 535 -19.56 -11.93 17.49
C ILE A 535 -18.46 -12.99 17.47
N GLU A 536 -18.81 -14.28 17.31
CA GLU A 536 -17.79 -15.31 17.12
C GLU A 536 -16.98 -15.08 15.84
N ILE A 537 -17.62 -14.73 14.73
CA ILE A 537 -16.87 -14.36 13.50
C ILE A 537 -15.96 -13.16 13.75
N MET A 538 -16.43 -12.13 14.48
CA MET A 538 -15.61 -10.96 14.84
C MET A 538 -14.36 -11.37 15.63
N ARG A 539 -14.53 -12.25 16.64
CA ARG A 539 -13.42 -12.78 17.45
C ARG A 539 -12.44 -13.61 16.64
N HIS A 540 -12.91 -14.43 15.69
CA HIS A 540 -12.05 -15.19 14.79
C HIS A 540 -11.33 -14.31 13.76
N ALA A 541 -11.97 -13.26 13.24
CA ALA A 541 -11.31 -12.28 12.39
C ALA A 541 -10.10 -11.66 13.11
N ILE A 542 -10.22 -11.32 14.39
CA ILE A 542 -9.08 -10.83 15.19
C ILE A 542 -8.07 -11.96 15.42
N ALA A 543 -8.52 -13.09 15.97
CA ALA A 543 -7.64 -14.13 16.46
C ALA A 543 -6.86 -14.87 15.37
N LEU A 544 -7.43 -15.02 14.17
CA LEU A 544 -6.82 -15.76 13.07
C LEU A 544 -6.21 -14.83 12.03
N ASN A 545 -6.91 -13.77 11.63
CA ASN A 545 -6.39 -12.86 10.61
C ASN A 545 -5.49 -11.80 11.22
N ALA A 546 -5.97 -11.03 12.19
CA ALA A 546 -5.17 -9.92 12.72
C ALA A 546 -3.88 -10.37 13.44
N SER A 547 -3.90 -11.55 14.08
CA SER A 547 -2.69 -12.12 14.70
C SER A 547 -1.65 -12.61 13.69
N PHE A 548 -2.02 -12.86 12.43
CA PHE A 548 -1.12 -13.36 11.38
C PHE A 548 -0.70 -12.28 10.37
N PHE A 549 -1.67 -11.54 9.83
CA PHE A 549 -1.46 -10.53 8.79
C PHE A 549 -0.99 -9.19 9.38
N ASN A 550 0.13 -9.24 10.09
CA ASN A 550 0.75 -8.10 10.72
C ASN A 550 2.18 -7.88 10.22
N THR A 551 2.65 -6.63 10.32
CA THR A 551 3.98 -6.24 9.85
C THR A 551 5.09 -6.65 10.80
N GLN A 552 4.83 -6.99 12.07
CA GLN A 552 5.86 -7.54 12.96
C GLN A 552 6.38 -8.88 12.43
N ARG A 553 5.47 -9.83 12.15
CA ARG A 553 5.81 -11.10 11.48
C ARG A 553 6.44 -10.86 10.11
N MET A 554 5.89 -9.92 9.33
CA MET A 554 6.43 -9.58 8.01
C MET A 554 7.90 -9.15 8.07
N VAL A 555 8.22 -8.24 8.98
CA VAL A 555 9.57 -7.72 9.14
C VAL A 555 10.50 -8.80 9.68
N GLN A 556 10.03 -9.67 10.58
CA GLN A 556 10.81 -10.83 11.02
C GLN A 556 11.17 -11.76 9.86
N GLU A 557 10.24 -12.03 8.94
CA GLU A 557 10.53 -12.81 7.73
C GLU A 557 11.54 -12.10 6.82
N TYR A 558 11.44 -10.78 6.61
CA TYR A 558 12.45 -10.03 5.85
C TYR A 558 13.82 -10.09 6.52
N VAL A 559 13.89 -9.97 7.85
CA VAL A 559 15.13 -10.09 8.61
C VAL A 559 15.76 -11.46 8.38
N LEU A 560 14.98 -12.53 8.56
CA LEU A 560 15.48 -13.91 8.48
C LEU A 560 15.84 -14.33 7.04
N ASN A 561 15.04 -13.94 6.06
CA ASN A 561 15.14 -14.49 4.70
C ASN A 561 15.94 -13.58 3.75
N ALA A 562 16.00 -12.27 4.00
CA ALA A 562 16.55 -11.30 3.05
C ALA A 562 17.71 -10.46 3.61
N TYR A 563 17.65 -10.04 4.88
CA TYR A 563 18.63 -9.11 5.43
C TYR A 563 19.87 -9.76 6.05
N LEU A 564 19.74 -10.99 6.59
CA LEU A 564 20.84 -11.72 7.21
C LEU A 564 21.77 -12.43 6.21
#